data_AF-A0AA92C6K7-F1
#
_entry.id   AF-A0AA92C6K7-F1
#
_cell.length_a   1.000
_cell.length_b   1.000
_cell.length_c   1.000
_cell.angle_alpha   90.00
_cell.angle_beta   90.00
_cell.angle_gamma   90.00
#
_symmetry.space_group_name_H-M   'P 1'
#
loop_
_entity.id
_entity.type
_entity.pdbx_description
1 polymer ?
#
loop_
_entity_poly.entity_id
_entity_poly.type
_entity_poly.pdbx_seq_one_letter_code
_entity_poly.pdbx_strand_id
1 'polypeptide(L)'
;MLIKQSDYHRIYRVINSLLLNENADPATASMYFSTFGAFILEHHYKVKAKPKGGLAAYNLGGTMLLFADHREDGHVTGAGENFHCWVEADGWVIDFMAPAFPQAAHGLSVAPKMFQKPLSSMASSINDLAQSGDFFFKHEAEAMAQRFADWRKHGMIGDLASIAAGWFRKSPKQMRSEISVNDSNGKSRTIPLAGNMLNGAW
;
A
#
# COMPACT_ATOMS: atom_id res chain seq x y z
N MET A 1 12.71 10.59 -7.24
CA MET A 1 11.42 10.09 -6.71
C MET A 1 10.35 10.32 -7.76
N LEU A 2 9.45 9.35 -7.98
CA LEU A 2 8.36 9.43 -8.94
C LEU A 2 7.28 10.43 -8.51
N ILE A 3 6.92 10.42 -7.22
CA ILE A 3 5.96 11.35 -6.63
C ILE A 3 6.56 12.07 -5.42
N LYS A 4 6.12 13.31 -5.17
CA LYS A 4 6.54 14.10 -4.00
C LYS A 4 6.07 13.43 -2.71
N GLN A 5 6.83 13.58 -1.63
CA GLN A 5 6.46 13.04 -0.32
C GLN A 5 5.10 13.55 0.18
N SER A 6 4.78 14.83 -0.10
CA SER A 6 3.48 15.41 0.21
C SER A 6 2.33 14.71 -0.54
N ASP A 7 2.57 14.32 -1.79
CA ASP A 7 1.54 13.68 -2.61
C ASP A 7 1.40 12.20 -2.24
N TYR A 8 2.51 11.52 -1.97
CA TYR A 8 2.51 10.18 -1.38
C TYR A 8 1.69 10.15 -0.08
N HIS A 9 1.90 11.14 0.81
CA HIS A 9 1.14 11.24 2.07
C HIS A 9 -0.35 11.42 1.81
N ARG A 10 -0.71 12.27 0.85
CA ARG A 10 -2.11 12.48 0.47
C ARG A 10 -2.75 11.20 -0.08
N ILE A 11 -2.03 10.44 -0.91
CA ILE A 11 -2.51 9.15 -1.42
C ILE A 11 -2.74 8.16 -0.27
N TYR A 12 -1.74 7.99 0.62
CA TYR A 12 -1.88 7.16 1.81
C TYR A 12 -3.12 7.56 2.62
N ARG A 13 -3.26 8.85 2.97
CA ARG A 13 -4.39 9.32 3.79
C ARG A 13 -5.74 9.09 3.12
N VAL A 14 -5.87 9.38 1.82
CA VAL A 14 -7.11 9.12 1.08
C VAL A 14 -7.49 7.65 1.14
N ILE A 15 -6.55 6.75 0.82
CA ILE A 15 -6.83 5.31 0.82
C ILE A 15 -7.13 4.84 2.25
N ASN A 16 -6.28 5.18 3.22
CA ASN A 16 -6.46 4.82 4.62
C ASN A 16 -7.82 5.25 5.18
N SER A 17 -8.29 6.45 4.82
CA SER A 17 -9.59 6.97 5.27
C SER A 17 -10.75 6.12 4.75
N LEU A 18 -10.68 5.70 3.48
CA LEU A 18 -11.68 4.82 2.90
C LEU A 18 -11.65 3.44 3.57
N LEU A 19 -10.46 2.89 3.85
CA LEU A 19 -10.32 1.56 4.44
C LEU A 19 -10.73 1.48 5.91
N LEU A 20 -10.41 2.49 6.71
CA LEU A 20 -10.87 2.58 8.10
C LEU A 20 -12.40 2.56 8.17
N ASN A 21 -13.06 3.15 7.18
CA ASN A 21 -14.51 3.19 7.10
C ASN A 21 -15.12 1.86 6.59
N GLU A 22 -14.33 0.98 5.98
CA GLU A 22 -14.75 -0.37 5.53
C GLU A 22 -14.32 -1.49 6.50
N ASN A 23 -13.67 -1.18 7.62
CA ASN A 23 -13.10 -2.18 8.56
C ASN A 23 -12.24 -3.26 7.85
N ALA A 24 -11.41 -2.84 6.88
CA ALA A 24 -10.62 -3.78 6.10
C ALA A 24 -9.51 -4.46 6.92
N ASP A 25 -9.34 -5.77 6.69
CA ASP A 25 -8.23 -6.59 7.22
C ASP A 25 -6.85 -6.11 6.69
N PRO A 26 -5.73 -6.22 7.44
CA PRO A 26 -4.40 -5.77 7.00
C PRO A 26 -3.87 -6.38 5.69
N ALA A 27 -4.02 -7.69 5.46
CA ALA A 27 -3.58 -8.33 4.21
C ALA A 27 -4.41 -7.77 3.04
N THR A 28 -5.70 -7.60 3.27
CA THR A 28 -6.62 -6.97 2.32
C THR A 28 -6.31 -5.48 2.15
N ALA A 29 -5.86 -4.80 3.20
CA ALA A 29 -5.48 -3.39 3.18
C ALA A 29 -4.30 -3.17 2.24
N SER A 30 -3.29 -4.04 2.25
CA SER A 30 -2.16 -3.95 1.31
C SER A 30 -2.61 -3.99 -0.15
N MET A 31 -3.60 -4.84 -0.47
CA MET A 31 -4.20 -4.94 -1.81
C MET A 31 -4.91 -3.64 -2.20
N TYR A 32 -5.65 -3.01 -1.27
CA TYR A 32 -6.30 -1.72 -1.51
C TYR A 32 -5.29 -0.59 -1.71
N PHE A 33 -4.30 -0.48 -0.81
CA PHE A 33 -3.23 0.51 -0.93
C PHE A 33 -2.50 0.41 -2.27
N SER A 34 -2.21 -0.80 -2.72
CA SER A 34 -1.48 -1.02 -3.96
C SER A 34 -2.33 -0.79 -5.20
N THR A 35 -3.56 -1.30 -5.24
CA THR A 35 -4.46 -1.11 -6.38
C THR A 35 -4.92 0.34 -6.52
N PHE A 36 -5.35 0.97 -5.43
CA PHE A 36 -5.83 2.36 -5.47
C PHE A 36 -4.66 3.31 -5.69
N GLY A 37 -3.50 3.02 -5.09
CA GLY A 37 -2.27 3.75 -5.33
C GLY A 37 -1.87 3.71 -6.80
N ALA A 38 -1.83 2.52 -7.41
CA ALA A 38 -1.56 2.36 -8.83
C ALA A 38 -2.58 3.11 -9.70
N PHE A 39 -3.88 2.98 -9.42
CA PHE A 39 -4.93 3.67 -10.16
C PHE A 39 -4.81 5.21 -10.07
N ILE A 40 -4.48 5.75 -8.89
CA ILE A 40 -4.22 7.19 -8.72
C ILE A 40 -2.98 7.62 -9.51
N LEU A 41 -1.92 6.82 -9.51
CA LEU A 41 -0.71 7.09 -10.29
C LEU A 41 -1.01 7.13 -11.79
N GLU A 42 -1.72 6.13 -12.31
CA GLU A 42 -2.14 6.11 -13.72
C GLU A 42 -3.01 7.33 -14.07
N HIS A 43 -4.00 7.64 -13.22
CA HIS A 43 -4.94 8.71 -13.49
C HIS A 43 -4.33 10.11 -13.41
N HIS A 44 -3.53 10.38 -12.37
CA HIS A 44 -3.01 11.73 -12.08
C HIS A 44 -1.59 11.96 -12.57
N TYR A 45 -0.76 10.93 -12.65
CA TYR A 45 0.65 11.04 -13.05
C TYR A 45 0.93 10.49 -14.44
N LYS A 46 -0.03 9.77 -15.05
CA LYS A 46 0.07 9.24 -16.42
C LYS A 46 1.26 8.29 -16.60
N VAL A 47 1.60 7.57 -15.53
CA VAL A 47 2.66 6.56 -15.50
C VAL A 47 2.07 5.17 -15.46
N LYS A 48 2.76 4.18 -16.01
CA LYS A 48 2.30 2.79 -15.97
C LYS A 48 2.59 2.25 -14.56
N ALA A 49 1.56 2.14 -13.74
CA ALA A 49 1.67 1.65 -12.38
C ALA A 49 0.97 0.31 -12.24
N LYS A 50 1.69 -0.71 -11.76
CA LYS A 50 1.14 -2.06 -11.59
C LYS A 50 1.22 -2.45 -10.12
N PRO A 51 0.09 -2.84 -9.50
CA PRO A 51 0.17 -3.55 -8.24
C PRO A 51 0.89 -4.89 -8.48
N LYS A 52 1.70 -5.30 -7.52
CA LYS A 52 2.26 -6.63 -7.41
C LYS A 52 2.07 -7.11 -5.98
N GLY A 53 2.14 -8.42 -5.77
CA GLY A 53 2.14 -8.98 -4.43
C GLY A 53 2.85 -10.31 -4.34
N GLY A 54 3.10 -10.72 -3.11
CA GLY A 54 3.84 -11.92 -2.75
C GLY A 54 4.61 -11.69 -1.46
N LEU A 55 5.86 -12.16 -1.44
CA LEU A 55 6.73 -11.99 -0.28
C LEU A 55 7.31 -10.58 -0.28
N ALA A 56 7.22 -9.92 0.87
CA ALA A 56 7.86 -8.64 1.08
C ALA A 56 8.65 -8.60 2.39
N ALA A 57 9.86 -8.04 2.33
CA ALA A 57 10.72 -7.86 3.48
C ALA A 57 11.34 -6.47 3.48
N TYR A 58 11.46 -5.88 4.66
CA TYR A 58 11.95 -4.53 4.86
C TYR A 58 12.89 -4.45 6.07
N ASN A 59 13.95 -3.65 5.96
CA ASN A 59 14.68 -3.12 7.12
C ASN A 59 14.19 -1.70 7.41
N LEU A 60 13.48 -1.52 8.52
CA LEU A 60 12.86 -0.25 8.90
C LEU A 60 13.55 0.32 10.13
N GLY A 61 14.67 1.01 9.93
CA GLY A 61 15.46 1.60 11.01
C GLY A 61 16.11 0.57 11.93
N GLY A 62 16.50 -0.58 11.39
CA GLY A 62 17.07 -1.71 12.14
C GLY A 62 16.03 -2.77 12.53
N THR A 63 14.74 -2.46 12.45
CA THR A 63 13.66 -3.42 12.70
C THR A 63 13.32 -4.16 11.41
N MET A 64 13.45 -5.49 11.41
CA MET A 64 13.00 -6.31 10.28
C MET A 64 11.49 -6.47 10.28
N LEU A 65 10.85 -6.18 9.15
CA LEU A 65 9.45 -6.50 8.91
C LEU A 65 9.38 -7.48 7.73
N LEU A 66 8.82 -8.66 7.98
CA LEU A 66 8.69 -9.74 7.01
C LEU A 66 7.22 -10.13 6.84
N PHE A 67 6.73 -10.01 5.60
CA PHE A 67 5.45 -10.53 5.15
C PHE A 67 5.68 -11.84 4.42
N ALA A 68 5.71 -12.92 5.19
CA ALA A 68 5.82 -14.28 4.69
C ALA A 68 5.36 -15.31 5.73
N ASP A 69 4.91 -16.47 5.26
CA ASP A 69 4.66 -17.63 6.08
C ASP A 69 5.92 -18.49 6.19
N HIS A 70 6.17 -19.02 7.39
CA HIS A 70 7.22 -20.00 7.61
C HIS A 70 6.75 -21.38 7.14
N ARG A 71 7.61 -22.08 6.41
CA ARG A 71 7.44 -23.48 6.03
C ARG A 71 8.29 -24.36 6.94
N GLU A 72 7.88 -25.63 7.09
CA GLU A 72 8.58 -26.62 7.92
C GLU A 72 10.02 -26.91 7.44
N ASP A 73 10.30 -26.67 6.16
CA ASP A 73 11.62 -26.84 5.54
C ASP A 73 12.58 -25.65 5.77
N GLY A 74 12.21 -24.72 6.65
CA GLY A 74 13.00 -23.52 6.98
C GLY A 74 12.93 -22.40 5.93
N HIS A 75 12.21 -22.59 4.82
CA HIS A 75 11.99 -21.53 3.84
C HIS A 75 10.75 -20.71 4.17
N VAL A 76 10.62 -19.55 3.54
CA VAL A 76 9.46 -18.67 3.68
C VAL A 76 8.74 -18.50 2.35
N THR A 77 7.43 -18.29 2.41
CA THR A 77 6.59 -18.05 1.22
C THR A 77 5.70 -16.85 1.43
N GLY A 78 5.57 -16.01 0.39
CA GLY A 78 4.61 -14.92 0.37
C GLY A 78 3.27 -15.31 -0.24
N ALA A 79 3.04 -16.59 -0.54
CA ALA A 79 1.81 -17.06 -1.20
C ALA A 79 0.67 -17.41 -0.22
N GLY A 80 0.95 -17.47 1.09
CA GLY A 80 -0.02 -17.84 2.12
C GLY A 80 -0.67 -16.62 2.79
N GLU A 81 -0.92 -16.69 4.10
CA GLU A 81 -1.72 -15.70 4.85
C GLU A 81 -1.01 -14.35 5.01
N ASN A 82 0.30 -14.36 5.22
CA ASN A 82 1.11 -13.14 5.31
C ASN A 82 1.51 -12.59 3.94
N PHE A 83 0.56 -12.54 3.00
CA PHE A 83 0.72 -11.98 1.66
C PHE A 83 0.73 -10.45 1.71
N HIS A 84 1.65 -9.82 0.97
CA HIS A 84 1.72 -8.36 0.91
C HIS A 84 1.76 -7.83 -0.52
N CYS A 85 1.10 -6.70 -0.75
CA CYS A 85 1.11 -5.99 -2.03
C CYS A 85 1.93 -4.70 -1.97
N TRP A 86 2.56 -4.37 -3.09
CA TRP A 86 3.22 -3.10 -3.38
C TRP A 86 2.88 -2.62 -4.79
N VAL A 87 3.37 -1.43 -5.16
CA VAL A 87 3.26 -0.87 -6.52
C VAL A 87 4.63 -0.82 -7.18
N GLU A 88 4.70 -1.24 -8.45
CA GLU A 88 5.81 -0.93 -9.33
C GLU A 88 5.36 0.07 -10.41
N ALA A 89 6.08 1.19 -10.55
CA ALA A 89 5.77 2.24 -11.52
C ALA A 89 7.04 2.93 -12.01
N ASP A 90 7.28 2.95 -13.33
CA ASP A 90 8.44 3.60 -13.97
C ASP A 90 9.79 3.33 -13.28
N GLY A 91 10.04 2.08 -12.90
CA GLY A 91 11.27 1.66 -12.23
C GLY A 91 11.34 1.99 -10.73
N TRP A 92 10.25 2.48 -10.14
CA TRP A 92 10.11 2.68 -8.69
C TRP A 92 9.27 1.58 -8.08
N VAL A 93 9.63 1.19 -6.86
CA VAL A 93 8.74 0.51 -5.93
C VAL A 93 8.14 1.52 -4.98
N ILE A 94 6.84 1.41 -4.72
CA ILE A 94 6.10 2.27 -3.81
C ILE A 94 5.20 1.38 -2.96
N ASP A 95 5.32 1.51 -1.65
CA ASP A 95 4.38 0.89 -0.72
C ASP A 95 3.60 2.00 -0.03
N PHE A 96 2.33 2.17 -0.40
CA PHE A 96 1.46 3.18 0.21
C PHE A 96 0.93 2.77 1.59
N MET A 97 1.07 1.49 1.99
CA MET A 97 0.71 0.98 3.31
C MET A 97 1.80 1.23 4.35
N ALA A 98 3.04 1.50 3.94
CA ALA A 98 4.17 1.70 4.85
C ALA A 98 3.92 2.66 6.03
N PRO A 99 3.15 3.77 5.89
CA PRO A 99 2.84 4.63 7.02
C PRO A 99 1.91 3.99 8.06
N ALA A 100 1.17 2.93 7.72
CA ALA A 100 0.30 2.16 8.61
C ALA A 100 0.98 0.92 9.22
N PHE A 101 2.24 0.62 8.87
CA PHE A 101 3.00 -0.46 9.51
C PHE A 101 3.08 -0.38 11.03
N PRO A 102 3.17 0.80 11.69
CA PRO A 102 3.19 0.87 13.14
C PRO A 102 1.93 0.27 13.79
N GLN A 103 0.79 0.27 13.09
CA GLN A 103 -0.45 -0.35 13.54
C GLN A 103 -0.59 -1.81 13.09
N ALA A 104 -0.12 -2.14 11.88
CA ALA A 104 -0.27 -3.48 11.32
C ALA A 104 0.72 -4.50 11.92
N ALA A 105 1.91 -4.05 12.33
CA ALA A 105 2.95 -4.90 12.88
C ALA A 105 2.99 -4.80 14.41
N HIS A 106 1.98 -5.39 15.08
CA HIS A 106 1.87 -5.38 16.54
C HIS A 106 3.16 -5.87 17.21
N GLY A 107 3.72 -5.05 18.09
CA GLY A 107 4.95 -5.37 18.84
C GLY A 107 6.25 -4.87 18.19
N LEU A 108 6.20 -4.39 16.94
CA LEU A 108 7.35 -3.76 16.28
C LEU A 108 7.28 -2.23 16.39
N SER A 109 8.34 -1.61 16.92
CA SER A 109 8.46 -0.15 16.93
C SER A 109 8.97 0.33 15.57
N VAL A 110 8.04 0.71 14.69
CA VAL A 110 8.31 1.21 13.35
C VAL A 110 7.78 2.63 13.22
N ALA A 111 8.50 3.52 12.53
CA ALA A 111 8.05 4.89 12.29
C ALA A 111 7.14 4.98 11.04
N PRO A 112 6.11 5.84 11.03
CA PRO A 112 5.29 6.06 9.85
C PRO A 112 6.05 6.93 8.83
N LYS A 113 6.82 6.30 7.94
CA LYS A 113 7.57 7.00 6.88
C LYS A 113 7.12 6.59 5.48
N MET A 114 7.44 7.44 4.51
CA MET A 114 7.23 7.11 3.10
C MET A 114 8.17 5.98 2.67
N PHE A 115 7.62 4.97 1.99
CA PHE A 115 8.41 3.96 1.28
C PHE A 115 8.25 4.13 -0.24
N GLN A 116 9.28 4.72 -0.87
CA GLN A 116 9.39 4.89 -2.32
C GLN A 116 10.86 4.81 -2.71
N LYS A 117 11.25 3.73 -3.39
CA LYS A 117 12.64 3.41 -3.71
C LYS A 117 12.79 3.03 -5.19
N PRO A 118 13.95 3.22 -5.82
CA PRO A 118 14.22 2.60 -7.11
C PRO A 118 14.14 1.08 -6.99
N LEU A 119 13.46 0.42 -7.92
CA LEU A 119 13.42 -1.06 -7.99
C LEU A 119 14.83 -1.63 -8.13
N SER A 120 15.74 -0.91 -8.80
CA SER A 120 17.16 -1.27 -8.93
C SER A 120 17.94 -1.27 -7.62
N SER A 121 17.38 -0.73 -6.53
CA SER A 121 17.98 -0.77 -5.19
C SER A 121 17.47 -1.92 -4.33
N MET A 122 16.66 -2.84 -4.90
CA MET A 122 16.20 -4.03 -4.20
C MET A 122 17.39 -4.93 -3.85
N ALA A 123 17.40 -5.45 -2.62
CA ALA A 123 18.37 -6.42 -2.16
C ALA A 123 18.27 -7.74 -2.95
N SER A 124 19.30 -8.59 -2.88
CA SER A 124 19.32 -9.90 -3.54
C SER A 124 18.47 -10.95 -2.83
N SER A 125 18.30 -10.83 -1.52
CA SER A 125 17.51 -11.76 -0.70
C SER A 125 17.02 -11.10 0.59
N ILE A 126 16.15 -11.80 1.33
CA ILE A 126 15.71 -11.39 2.67
C ILE A 126 16.86 -11.33 3.70
N ASN A 127 17.99 -11.97 3.42
CA ASN A 127 19.16 -11.98 4.31
C ASN A 127 20.10 -10.80 4.06
N ASP A 128 19.90 -10.06 2.97
CA ASP A 128 20.77 -8.97 2.54
C ASP A 128 20.20 -7.58 2.91
N LEU A 129 19.40 -7.51 3.97
CA LEU A 129 18.70 -6.29 4.42
C LEU A 129 19.49 -5.54 5.50
N ALA A 130 20.71 -5.12 5.19
CA ALA A 130 21.65 -4.59 6.18
C ALA A 130 21.39 -3.13 6.58
N GLN A 131 20.88 -2.31 5.68
CA GLN A 131 20.70 -0.86 5.87
C GLN A 131 19.22 -0.50 6.02
N SER A 132 18.94 0.54 6.79
CA SER A 132 17.58 1.09 6.87
C SER A 132 17.10 1.51 5.47
N GLY A 133 15.90 1.07 5.11
CA GLY A 133 15.32 1.29 3.79
C GLY A 133 15.62 0.18 2.78
N ASP A 134 16.46 -0.80 3.12
CA ASP A 134 16.64 -2.01 2.32
C ASP A 134 15.33 -2.79 2.26
N PHE A 135 15.10 -3.43 1.12
CA PHE A 135 13.91 -4.21 0.87
C PHE A 135 14.19 -5.35 -0.09
N PHE A 136 13.39 -6.41 0.03
CA PHE A 136 13.36 -7.53 -0.89
C PHE A 136 11.92 -7.91 -1.20
N PHE A 137 11.61 -8.03 -2.49
CA PHE A 137 10.30 -8.46 -2.96
C PHE A 137 10.42 -9.66 -3.89
N LYS A 138 9.55 -10.64 -3.67
CA LYS A 138 9.36 -11.76 -4.59
C LYS A 138 7.89 -11.80 -5.01
N HIS A 139 7.65 -11.50 -6.28
CA HIS A 139 6.31 -11.49 -6.84
C HIS A 139 5.78 -12.93 -7.02
N GLU A 140 4.65 -13.22 -6.38
CA GLU A 140 3.95 -14.51 -6.49
C GLU A 140 2.71 -14.33 -7.37
N ALA A 141 2.89 -14.43 -8.68
CA ALA A 141 1.86 -14.07 -9.67
C ALA A 141 0.58 -14.91 -9.55
N GLU A 142 0.71 -16.21 -9.29
CA GLU A 142 -0.43 -17.12 -9.14
C GLU A 142 -1.25 -16.79 -7.89
N ALA A 143 -0.58 -16.62 -6.75
CA ALA A 143 -1.22 -16.23 -5.49
C ALA A 143 -1.93 -14.87 -5.63
N MET A 144 -1.28 -13.91 -6.29
CA MET A 144 -1.90 -12.63 -6.60
C MET A 144 -3.17 -12.82 -7.46
N ALA A 145 -3.09 -13.57 -8.56
CA ALA A 145 -4.22 -13.77 -9.46
C ALA A 145 -5.42 -14.41 -8.75
N GLN A 146 -5.19 -15.36 -7.84
CA GLN A 146 -6.23 -15.98 -7.03
C GLN A 146 -6.89 -14.97 -6.09
N ARG A 147 -6.11 -14.19 -5.33
CA ARG A 147 -6.64 -13.17 -4.41
C ARG A 147 -7.47 -12.09 -5.11
N PHE A 148 -7.04 -11.67 -6.31
CA PHE A 148 -7.77 -10.67 -7.11
C PHE A 148 -8.91 -11.26 -7.96
N ALA A 149 -9.09 -12.59 -8.01
CA ALA A 149 -10.19 -13.21 -8.75
C ALA A 149 -11.55 -12.80 -8.17
N ASP A 150 -11.68 -12.76 -6.86
CA ASP A 150 -12.93 -12.40 -6.19
C ASP A 150 -13.17 -10.89 -6.14
N TRP A 151 -12.10 -10.08 -6.10
CA TRP A 151 -12.21 -8.63 -6.16
C TRP A 151 -12.91 -8.13 -7.42
N ARG A 152 -12.68 -8.79 -8.57
CA ARG A 152 -13.33 -8.44 -9.84
C ARG A 152 -14.85 -8.58 -9.81
N LYS A 153 -15.39 -9.37 -8.87
CA LYS A 153 -16.83 -9.57 -8.70
C LYS A 153 -17.48 -8.48 -7.84
N HIS A 154 -16.69 -7.65 -7.16
CA HIS A 154 -17.17 -6.66 -6.21
C HIS A 154 -17.12 -5.24 -6.80
N GLY A 155 -18.22 -4.80 -7.43
CA GLY A 155 -18.34 -3.47 -8.04
C GLY A 155 -17.96 -2.32 -7.09
N MET A 156 -18.25 -2.48 -5.79
CA MET A 156 -17.89 -1.53 -4.73
C MET A 156 -16.39 -1.17 -4.70
N ILE A 157 -15.50 -2.11 -5.04
CA ILE A 157 -14.06 -1.86 -5.04
C ILE A 157 -13.69 -0.86 -6.15
N GLY A 158 -14.32 -0.98 -7.32
CA GLY A 158 -14.15 -0.04 -8.43
C GLY A 158 -14.68 1.37 -8.12
N ASP A 159 -15.80 1.44 -7.41
CA ASP A 159 -16.37 2.72 -6.95
C ASP A 159 -15.45 3.39 -5.93
N LEU A 160 -14.92 2.63 -4.96
CA LEU A 160 -13.96 3.14 -3.97
C LEU A 160 -12.66 3.62 -4.63
N ALA A 161 -12.15 2.91 -5.64
CA ALA A 161 -10.97 3.35 -6.40
C ALA A 161 -11.24 4.68 -7.14
N SER A 162 -12.43 4.81 -7.72
CA SER A 162 -12.87 6.04 -8.40
C SER A 162 -13.03 7.21 -7.43
N ILE A 163 -13.60 6.95 -6.25
CA ILE A 163 -13.70 7.94 -5.16
C ILE A 163 -12.29 8.36 -4.71
N ALA A 164 -11.37 7.42 -4.51
CA ALA A 164 -9.99 7.72 -4.11
C ALA A 164 -9.29 8.62 -5.13
N ALA A 165 -9.38 8.30 -6.43
CA ALA A 165 -8.84 9.13 -7.50
C ALA A 165 -9.54 10.49 -7.63
N GLY A 166 -10.85 10.54 -7.37
CA GLY A 166 -11.63 11.78 -7.36
C GLY A 166 -11.30 12.71 -6.20
N TRP A 167 -11.02 12.16 -5.01
CA TRP A 167 -10.68 12.90 -3.81
C TRP A 167 -9.23 13.41 -3.84
N PHE A 168 -8.30 12.59 -4.34
CA PHE A 168 -6.89 12.97 -4.41
C PHE A 168 -6.67 14.22 -5.28
N ARG A 169 -5.82 15.11 -4.79
CA ARG A 169 -5.32 16.29 -5.51
C ARG A 169 -3.83 16.46 -5.23
N LYS A 170 -3.02 16.64 -6.30
CA LYS A 170 -1.60 16.98 -6.18
C LYS A 170 -1.40 18.29 -5.42
N SER A 171 -0.40 18.35 -4.55
CA SER A 171 0.03 19.55 -3.86
C SER A 171 0.54 20.60 -4.87
N PRO A 172 0.24 21.91 -4.70
CA PRO A 172 -0.38 22.53 -3.52
C PRO A 172 -1.91 22.69 -3.60
N LYS A 173 -2.60 22.03 -4.55
CA LYS A 173 -4.06 22.17 -4.66
C LYS A 173 -4.75 21.77 -3.35
N GLN A 174 -5.78 22.52 -2.98
CA GLN A 174 -6.58 22.22 -1.80
C GLN A 174 -7.30 20.88 -1.97
N MET A 175 -7.33 20.10 -0.90
CA MET A 175 -8.01 18.80 -0.84
C MET A 175 -9.06 18.88 0.26
N ARG A 176 -10.25 18.34 0.01
CA ARG A 176 -11.32 18.35 1.02
C ARG A 176 -10.86 17.54 2.25
N SER A 177 -11.12 18.07 3.45
CA SER A 177 -10.82 17.38 4.71
C SER A 177 -11.72 16.17 4.96
N GLU A 178 -12.86 16.11 4.26
CA GLU A 178 -13.83 15.02 4.30
C GLU A 178 -14.60 14.93 2.97
N ILE A 179 -15.22 13.78 2.72
CA ILE A 179 -16.16 13.59 1.61
C ILE A 179 -17.42 12.88 2.09
N SER A 180 -18.53 13.13 1.39
CA SER A 180 -19.74 12.33 1.55
C SER A 180 -19.76 11.23 0.49
N VAL A 181 -19.95 9.98 0.91
CA VAL A 181 -20.09 8.81 0.05
C VAL A 181 -21.48 8.22 0.30
N ASN A 182 -22.21 7.90 -0.77
CA ASN A 182 -23.49 7.21 -0.65
C ASN A 182 -23.25 5.72 -0.78
N ASP A 183 -23.86 4.93 0.10
CA ASP A 183 -23.91 3.48 -0.07
C ASP A 183 -24.95 3.06 -1.12
N SER A 184 -24.99 1.77 -1.44
CA SER A 184 -25.96 1.19 -2.38
C SER A 184 -27.42 1.34 -1.95
N ASN A 185 -27.68 1.68 -0.68
CA ASN A 185 -29.00 1.92 -0.13
C ASN A 185 -29.38 3.40 -0.12
N GLY A 186 -28.53 4.27 -0.70
CA GLY A 186 -28.75 5.72 -0.76
C GLY A 186 -28.45 6.45 0.55
N LYS A 187 -27.90 5.78 1.56
CA LYS A 187 -27.51 6.41 2.83
C LYS A 187 -26.16 7.08 2.65
N SER A 188 -26.11 8.38 2.95
CA SER A 188 -24.86 9.15 2.91
C SER A 188 -24.08 8.97 4.19
N ARG A 189 -22.77 8.72 4.06
CA ARG A 189 -21.79 8.69 5.15
C ARG A 189 -20.69 9.71 4.89
N THR A 190 -20.29 10.41 5.93
CA THR A 190 -19.18 11.39 5.87
C THR A 190 -17.90 10.70 6.29
N ILE A 191 -16.89 10.74 5.42
CA ILE A 191 -15.58 10.11 5.63
C ILE A 191 -14.54 11.23 5.79
N PRO A 192 -13.98 11.45 7.00
CA PRO A 192 -12.91 12.41 7.20
C PRO A 192 -11.54 11.85 6.76
N LEU A 193 -10.60 12.75 6.42
CA LEU A 193 -9.22 12.37 6.16
C LEU A 193 -8.53 11.92 7.45
N ALA A 194 -8.22 10.64 7.54
CA ALA A 194 -7.50 10.00 8.64
C ALA A 194 -6.14 9.45 8.19
N GLY A 195 -5.33 9.01 9.15
CA GLY A 195 -4.03 8.37 8.93
C GLY A 195 -2.88 9.07 9.65
N ASN A 196 -1.76 8.36 9.79
CA ASN A 196 -0.58 8.86 10.47
C ASN A 196 0.04 10.05 9.74
N MET A 197 0.63 10.96 10.51
CA MET A 197 1.53 11.98 9.96
C MET A 197 2.85 11.31 9.56
N LEU A 198 3.36 11.64 8.37
CA LEU A 198 4.66 11.10 7.96
C LEU A 198 5.80 11.76 8.71
N ASN A 199 6.76 10.94 9.12
CA ASN A 199 8.02 11.37 9.72
C ASN A 199 9.21 11.07 8.80
N GLY A 200 9.21 11.66 7.60
CA GLY A 200 10.26 11.47 6.60
C GLY A 200 10.02 10.29 5.65
N ALA A 201 11.12 9.74 5.13
CA ALA A 201 11.15 8.63 4.19
C ALA A 201 12.14 7.55 4.68
N TRP A 202 11.88 6.30 4.30
CA TRP A 202 12.80 5.18 4.48
C TRP A 202 13.92 5.18 3.43
#